data_AF-A0A1G0N9L5-F1
#
_entry.id   AF-A0A1G0N9L5-F1
#
_cell.length_a   1.000
_cell.length_b   1.000
_cell.length_c   1.000
_cell.angle_alpha   90.00
_cell.angle_beta   90.00
_cell.angle_gamma   90.00
#
_symmetry.space_group_name_H-M   'P 1'
#
loop_
_entity.id
_entity.type
_entity.pdbx_description
1 polymer ?
#
loop_
_entity_poly.entity_id
_entity_poly.type
_entity_poly.pdbx_seq_one_letter_code
_entity_poly.pdbx_strand_id
1 'polypeptide(L)'
;MELADLGLQPIDLVAILGAGLEKGLGDIATRALDAKRPADLDDAAPPPRVQMDLTRAASWAANVRTLTEVAPLFEAIGAMFGRARAATAHDYILGEARPAGTGSGVDLADLEARTRAARQRLEDEAVTLARLLADDATVGAAAFTADVGVFLAAHEPVRARWADREAWRAALLALAAFGLPSAAPPAQYTSREAVLTTLRDAAATTLVEVVPRLTEAAAALAAPVTVASLAGIMKTIFGDGFLVVPNVTLRNGADVVSAFAAELASPATIDGWLQGAAAVRESAAHLAAVMALADAQGTPTPLAKVAQLPTVAGDVWLGGATPPSGGREGRLSLVIFVAGDLDAASAGASLFLDEWTEIIPSAAETTGVAIHYDQPDATPPQCLLLAVPPVRRGRWQFADLVQTLHETFELAKNRTVELDHLRSDVYGQILPLIVGELVPELISSQTAADGDRVILDFAHNNP
;
A
#
# COMPACT_ATOMS: atom_id res chain seq x y z
N MET A 1 13.25 18.85 13.85
CA MET A 1 13.59 18.87 12.42
C MET A 1 12.36 18.36 11.71
N GLU A 2 11.95 19.04 10.66
CA GLU A 2 10.77 18.69 9.88
C GLU A 2 11.20 17.87 8.65
N LEU A 3 10.30 17.03 8.11
CA LEU A 3 10.60 16.28 6.89
C LEU A 3 10.86 17.21 5.69
N ALA A 4 10.27 18.41 5.70
CA ALA A 4 10.51 19.45 4.70
C ALA A 4 11.97 19.91 4.66
N ASP A 5 12.71 19.77 5.77
CA ASP A 5 14.14 20.12 5.84
C ASP A 5 15.02 19.14 5.03
N LEU A 6 14.49 17.98 4.65
CA LEU A 6 15.24 16.92 3.96
C LEU A 6 15.31 17.09 2.44
N GLY A 7 14.63 18.11 1.89
CA GLY A 7 14.55 18.32 0.45
C GLY A 7 13.82 17.21 -0.32
N LEU A 8 13.00 16.43 0.38
CA LEU A 8 12.17 15.36 -0.20
C LEU A 8 10.81 15.89 -0.63
N GLN A 9 10.33 15.42 -1.77
CA GLN A 9 8.94 15.59 -2.17
C GLN A 9 8.05 14.51 -1.52
N PRO A 10 6.73 14.74 -1.42
CA PRO A 10 5.81 13.75 -0.87
C PRO A 10 5.87 12.39 -1.58
N ILE A 11 6.12 12.38 -2.90
CA ILE A 11 6.27 11.15 -3.68
C ILE A 11 7.55 10.38 -3.31
N ASP A 12 8.61 11.06 -2.92
CA ASP A 12 9.86 10.42 -2.47
C ASP A 12 9.62 9.69 -1.15
N LEU A 13 8.79 10.25 -0.26
CA LEU A 13 8.41 9.59 0.98
C LEU A 13 7.61 8.30 0.73
N VAL A 14 6.73 8.29 -0.28
CA VAL A 14 6.04 7.06 -0.72
C VAL A 14 7.04 6.05 -1.27
N ALA A 15 8.02 6.47 -2.06
CA ALA A 15 9.04 5.57 -2.61
C ALA A 15 9.93 4.96 -1.51
N ILE A 16 10.27 5.74 -0.48
CA ILE A 16 11.13 5.30 0.63
C ILE A 16 10.34 4.43 1.64
N LEU A 17 9.14 4.86 2.03
CA LEU A 17 8.38 4.27 3.15
C LEU A 17 7.26 3.33 2.70
N GLY A 18 6.88 3.32 1.43
CA GLY A 18 5.74 2.55 0.92
C GLY A 18 5.86 1.04 1.09
N ALA A 19 7.09 0.53 1.20
CA ALA A 19 7.36 -0.89 1.46
C ALA A 19 7.39 -1.26 2.96
N GLY A 20 7.22 -0.26 3.85
CA GLY A 20 7.28 -0.38 5.30
C GLY A 20 8.25 0.63 5.93
N LEU A 21 7.86 1.21 7.08
CA LEU A 21 8.69 2.14 7.84
C LEU A 21 10.09 1.59 8.12
N GLU A 22 10.20 0.34 8.56
CA GLU A 22 11.49 -0.29 8.91
C GLU A 22 12.47 -0.34 7.74
N LYS A 23 11.96 -0.54 6.52
CA LYS A 23 12.78 -0.62 5.30
C LYS A 23 13.27 0.76 4.86
N GLY A 24 12.41 1.77 4.98
CA GLY A 24 12.73 3.15 4.58
C GLY A 24 13.49 3.95 5.65
N LEU A 25 13.49 3.49 6.90
CA LEU A 25 14.03 4.25 8.03
C LEU A 25 15.51 4.61 7.86
N GLY A 26 16.30 3.68 7.30
CA GLY A 26 17.73 3.89 7.09
C GLY A 26 18.04 5.06 6.16
N ASP A 27 17.26 5.23 5.08
CA ASP A 27 17.42 6.34 4.14
C ASP A 27 17.00 7.67 4.80
N ILE A 28 15.82 7.70 5.43
CA ILE A 28 15.37 8.90 6.16
C ILE A 28 16.36 9.30 7.25
N ALA A 29 16.88 8.35 8.02
CA ALA A 29 17.88 8.61 9.05
C ALA A 29 19.17 9.17 8.46
N THR A 30 19.63 8.63 7.33
CA THR A 30 20.85 9.11 6.65
C THR A 30 20.68 10.56 6.17
N ARG A 31 19.55 10.88 5.53
CA ARG A 31 19.23 12.25 5.09
C ARG A 31 19.06 13.21 6.26
N ALA A 32 18.42 12.76 7.34
CA ALA A 32 18.25 13.50 8.58
C ALA A 32 19.59 13.87 9.23
N LEU A 33 20.51 12.91 9.31
CA LEU A 33 21.85 13.12 9.84
C LEU A 33 22.66 14.06 8.96
N ASP A 34 22.55 13.93 7.64
CA ASP A 34 23.21 14.81 6.67
C ASP A 34 22.65 16.24 6.68
N ALA A 35 21.36 16.43 6.93
CA ALA A 35 20.75 17.75 7.16
C ALA A 35 21.24 18.43 8.45
N LYS A 36 21.71 17.65 9.43
CA LYS A 36 22.32 18.13 10.68
C LYS A 36 23.84 18.01 10.70
N ARG A 37 24.47 17.81 9.53
CA ARG A 37 25.93 17.74 9.43
C ARG A 37 26.60 18.99 10.00
N PRO A 38 27.75 18.84 10.66
CA PRO A 38 28.51 19.99 11.13
C PRO A 38 29.09 20.76 9.92
N ALA A 39 29.11 22.09 10.01
CA ALA A 39 29.65 22.94 8.95
C ALA A 39 31.15 22.68 8.70
N ASP A 40 31.86 22.32 9.77
CA ASP A 40 33.26 21.91 9.74
C ASP A 40 33.51 20.79 10.76
N LEU A 41 34.54 19.99 10.54
CA LEU A 41 34.98 18.93 11.45
C LEU A 41 36.36 19.27 12.01
N ASP A 42 36.49 19.20 13.34
CA ASP A 42 37.78 19.22 14.02
C ASP A 42 38.17 17.78 14.37
N ASP A 43 39.23 17.27 13.76
CA ASP A 43 39.69 15.89 13.98
C ASP A 43 40.19 15.66 15.43
N ALA A 44 40.50 16.74 16.16
CA ALA A 44 40.90 16.66 17.58
C ALA A 44 39.69 16.61 18.55
N ALA A 45 38.50 17.03 18.09
CA ALA A 45 37.28 17.11 18.88
C ALA A 45 36.09 16.60 18.06
N PRO A 46 35.85 15.28 18.01
CA PRO A 46 34.79 14.72 17.19
C PRO A 46 33.41 15.25 17.65
N PRO A 47 32.49 15.50 16.69
CA PRO A 47 31.18 16.04 17.03
C PRO A 47 30.38 15.02 17.87
N PRO A 48 29.42 15.50 18.67
CA PRO A 48 28.55 14.62 19.45
C PRO A 48 27.79 13.69 18.51
N ARG A 49 27.61 12.43 18.94
CA ARG A 49 26.81 11.46 18.18
C ARG A 49 25.36 11.93 18.14
N VAL A 50 24.86 12.16 16.94
CA VAL A 50 23.43 12.42 16.70
C VAL A 50 22.76 11.08 16.41
N GLN A 51 21.63 10.85 17.06
CA GLN A 51 20.77 9.71 16.80
C GLN A 51 19.36 10.22 16.51
N MET A 52 18.64 9.49 15.66
CA MET A 52 17.25 9.80 15.39
C MET A 52 16.38 9.19 16.49
N ASP A 53 15.57 10.04 17.10
CA ASP A 53 14.52 9.62 18.04
C ASP A 53 13.17 9.69 17.30
N LEU A 54 12.46 8.57 17.28
CA LEU A 54 11.15 8.45 16.65
C LEU A 54 10.00 8.79 17.62
N THR A 55 10.32 9.00 18.89
CA THR A 55 9.32 9.34 19.90
C THR A 55 8.87 10.79 19.74
N ARG A 56 7.62 11.03 20.11
CA ARG A 56 7.04 12.36 20.12
C ARG A 56 7.62 13.16 21.29
N ALA A 57 8.22 14.31 21.01
CA ALA A 57 8.63 15.22 22.07
C ALA A 57 7.40 15.86 22.75
N ALA A 58 7.41 15.91 24.08
CA ALA A 58 6.30 16.47 24.87
C ALA A 58 6.04 17.96 24.59
N SER A 59 7.01 18.68 24.04
CA SER A 59 6.88 20.09 23.65
C SER A 59 6.13 20.32 22.33
N TRP A 60 5.88 19.26 21.54
CA TRP A 60 5.26 19.40 20.23
C TRP A 60 3.75 19.62 20.33
N ALA A 61 3.28 20.67 19.67
CA ALA A 61 1.85 20.97 19.54
C ALA A 61 1.10 19.80 18.88
N ALA A 62 -0.16 19.58 19.29
CA ALA A 62 -0.96 18.41 18.90
C ALA A 62 -1.19 18.25 17.38
N ASN A 63 -1.01 19.31 16.60
CA ASN A 63 -1.09 19.32 15.14
C ASN A 63 0.20 18.86 14.43
N VAL A 64 1.33 18.78 15.15
CA VAL A 64 2.56 18.18 14.61
C VAL A 64 2.39 16.68 14.62
N ARG A 65 2.66 16.02 13.49
CA ARG A 65 2.63 14.55 13.37
C ARG A 65 4.05 13.99 13.31
N THR A 66 4.30 12.90 14.02
CA THR A 66 5.57 12.19 13.94
C THR A 66 5.64 11.33 12.67
N LEU A 67 6.85 10.94 12.27
CA LEU A 67 7.02 10.02 11.15
C LEU A 67 6.28 8.69 11.38
N THR A 68 6.28 8.17 12.61
CA THR A 68 5.58 6.94 12.98
C THR A 68 4.05 7.08 12.91
N GLU A 69 3.52 8.28 13.18
CA GLU A 69 2.08 8.55 13.07
C GLU A 69 1.62 8.63 11.60
N VAL A 70 2.49 9.04 10.68
CA VAL A 70 2.16 9.19 9.24
C VAL A 70 2.57 7.98 8.41
N ALA A 71 3.54 7.17 8.86
CA ALA A 71 4.04 6.02 8.12
C ALA A 71 2.96 5.06 7.57
N PRO A 72 1.90 4.70 8.33
CA PRO A 72 0.84 3.84 7.80
C PRO A 72 0.14 4.42 6.56
N LEU A 73 0.03 5.75 6.43
CA LEU A 73 -0.52 6.39 5.25
C LEU A 73 0.39 6.17 4.02
N PHE A 74 1.70 6.33 4.18
CA PHE A 74 2.65 6.08 3.08
C PHE A 74 2.67 4.61 2.67
N GLU A 75 2.60 3.69 3.63
CA GLU A 75 2.49 2.24 3.38
C GLU A 75 1.20 1.90 2.64
N ALA A 76 0.07 2.48 3.04
CA ALA A 76 -1.21 2.29 2.35
C ALA A 76 -1.18 2.84 0.91
N ILE A 77 -0.56 4.00 0.68
CA ILE A 77 -0.37 4.56 -0.67
C ILE A 77 0.56 3.65 -1.49
N GLY A 78 1.65 3.15 -0.89
CA GLY A 78 2.57 2.21 -1.54
C GLY A 78 1.87 0.91 -1.97
N ALA A 79 1.05 0.33 -1.09
CA ALA A 79 0.26 -0.86 -1.40
C ALA A 79 -0.76 -0.61 -2.52
N MET A 80 -1.42 0.56 -2.51
CA MET A 80 -2.31 0.98 -3.60
C MET A 80 -1.56 1.12 -4.94
N PHE A 81 -0.42 1.79 -4.95
CA PHE A 81 0.40 1.96 -6.16
C PHE A 81 0.95 0.64 -6.70
N GLY A 82 1.30 -0.30 -5.82
CA GLY A 82 1.79 -1.63 -6.21
C GLY A 82 0.78 -2.45 -7.02
N ARG A 83 -0.52 -2.12 -6.94
CA ARG A 83 -1.60 -2.79 -7.69
C ARG A 83 -2.16 -1.94 -8.83
N ALA A 84 -1.79 -0.68 -8.89
CA ALA A 84 -2.32 0.25 -9.85
C ALA A 84 -1.57 0.17 -11.20
N ARG A 85 -2.24 0.60 -12.26
CA ARG A 85 -1.63 0.79 -13.59
C ARG A 85 -1.99 2.17 -14.13
N ALA A 86 -1.27 2.61 -15.16
CA ALA A 86 -1.73 3.75 -15.94
C ALA A 86 -3.08 3.44 -16.60
N ALA A 87 -4.01 4.39 -16.53
CA ALA A 87 -5.22 4.33 -17.34
C ALA A 87 -4.88 4.53 -18.83
N THR A 88 -5.72 4.01 -19.70
CA THR A 88 -5.65 4.15 -21.16
C THR A 88 -7.00 4.62 -21.70
N ALA A 89 -7.04 5.06 -22.95
CA ALA A 89 -8.29 5.52 -23.55
C ALA A 89 -9.36 4.41 -23.64
N HIS A 90 -8.98 3.13 -23.58
CA HIS A 90 -9.94 2.03 -23.60
C HIS A 90 -10.73 1.92 -22.29
N ASP A 91 -10.14 2.34 -21.17
CA ASP A 91 -10.77 2.26 -19.85
C ASP A 91 -12.00 3.18 -19.72
N TYR A 92 -12.18 4.10 -20.68
CA TYR A 92 -13.27 5.07 -20.72
C TYR A 92 -14.36 4.71 -21.74
N ILE A 93 -14.24 3.58 -22.44
CA ILE A 93 -15.14 3.19 -23.54
C ILE A 93 -15.90 1.92 -23.17
N LEU A 94 -17.22 1.94 -23.35
CA LEU A 94 -18.04 0.74 -23.20
C LEU A 94 -17.60 -0.31 -24.24
N GLY A 95 -17.29 -1.53 -23.82
CA GLY A 95 -16.67 -2.55 -24.68
C GLY A 95 -17.44 -2.92 -25.96
N GLU A 96 -18.75 -2.69 -25.99
CA GLU A 96 -19.61 -2.91 -27.18
C GLU A 96 -19.55 -1.75 -28.19
N ALA A 97 -19.09 -0.57 -27.76
CA ALA A 97 -18.93 0.58 -28.63
C ALA A 97 -17.63 0.47 -29.43
N ARG A 98 -17.71 0.60 -30.76
CA ARG A 98 -16.52 0.63 -31.62
C ARG A 98 -15.72 1.90 -31.32
N PRO A 99 -14.49 1.83 -30.77
CA PRO A 99 -13.71 3.02 -30.51
C PRO A 99 -13.42 3.75 -31.83
N ALA A 100 -13.43 5.08 -31.80
CA ALA A 100 -12.78 5.85 -32.85
C ALA A 100 -11.25 5.70 -32.72
N GLY A 101 -10.60 5.07 -33.70
CA GLY A 101 -9.14 4.88 -33.74
C GLY A 101 -8.61 3.57 -33.14
N THR A 102 -7.29 3.38 -33.19
CA THR A 102 -6.58 2.16 -32.73
C THR A 102 -5.47 2.53 -31.73
N GLY A 103 -5.09 1.61 -30.82
CA GLY A 103 -4.02 1.82 -29.82
C GLY A 103 -4.50 2.33 -28.44
N SER A 104 -3.60 2.67 -27.52
CA SER A 104 -3.94 3.02 -26.11
C SER A 104 -4.41 4.45 -25.87
N GLY A 105 -4.31 5.35 -26.86
CA GLY A 105 -4.58 6.78 -26.70
C GLY A 105 -3.49 7.55 -25.94
N VAL A 106 -2.40 6.90 -25.55
CA VAL A 106 -1.24 7.53 -24.91
C VAL A 106 -0.59 8.54 -25.86
N ASP A 107 -0.26 9.72 -25.34
CA ASP A 107 0.63 10.66 -26.04
C ASP A 107 2.06 10.11 -26.01
N LEU A 108 2.40 9.39 -27.09
CA LEU A 108 3.71 8.75 -27.24
C LEU A 108 4.83 9.80 -27.32
N ALA A 109 4.58 10.95 -27.95
CA ALA A 109 5.58 11.99 -28.12
C ALA A 109 5.94 12.65 -26.79
N ASP A 110 4.93 12.96 -25.94
CA ASP A 110 5.15 13.43 -24.57
C ASP A 110 5.94 12.41 -23.75
N LEU A 111 5.52 11.14 -23.77
CA LEU A 111 6.19 10.10 -22.99
C LEU A 111 7.64 9.90 -23.43
N GLU A 112 7.89 9.90 -24.73
CA GLU A 112 9.23 9.77 -25.31
C GLU A 112 10.12 10.97 -24.95
N ALA A 113 9.58 12.19 -25.01
CA ALA A 113 10.29 13.41 -24.60
C ALA A 113 10.66 13.38 -23.11
N ARG A 114 9.73 13.01 -22.23
CA ARG A 114 9.96 12.84 -20.79
C ARG A 114 11.03 11.78 -20.51
N THR A 115 10.97 10.66 -21.22
CA THR A 115 11.95 9.56 -21.08
C THR A 115 13.35 10.01 -21.48
N ARG A 116 13.49 10.70 -22.63
CA ARG A 116 14.79 11.26 -23.05
C ARG A 116 15.31 12.32 -22.09
N ALA A 117 14.44 13.18 -21.58
CA ALA A 117 14.82 14.19 -20.60
C ALA A 117 15.27 13.57 -19.26
N ALA A 118 14.65 12.47 -18.83
CA ALA A 118 15.10 11.71 -17.66
C ALA A 118 16.48 11.07 -17.88
N ARG A 119 16.69 10.42 -19.03
CA ARG A 119 18.00 9.85 -19.40
C ARG A 119 19.09 10.92 -19.45
N GLN A 120 18.80 12.06 -20.08
CA GLN A 120 19.78 13.14 -20.20
C GLN A 120 20.16 13.70 -18.83
N ARG A 121 19.19 13.91 -17.94
CA ARG A 121 19.47 14.34 -16.56
C ARG A 121 20.34 13.33 -15.81
N LEU A 122 20.05 12.03 -15.93
CA LEU A 122 20.90 11.00 -15.32
C LEU A 122 22.33 11.04 -15.87
N GLU A 123 22.50 11.24 -17.18
CA GLU A 123 23.80 11.36 -17.83
C GLU A 123 24.57 12.61 -17.36
N ASP A 124 23.91 13.75 -17.27
CA ASP A 124 24.51 15.02 -16.83
C ASP A 124 25.02 14.93 -15.38
N GLU A 125 24.24 14.30 -14.49
CA GLU A 125 24.64 14.08 -13.09
C GLU A 125 25.76 13.04 -12.97
N ALA A 126 25.72 11.97 -13.78
CA ALA A 126 26.81 11.00 -13.86
C ALA A 126 28.12 11.65 -14.35
N VAL A 127 28.06 12.54 -15.34
CA VAL A 127 29.22 13.30 -15.83
C VAL A 127 29.76 14.22 -14.75
N THR A 128 28.89 14.89 -14.00
CA THR A 128 29.30 15.73 -12.87
C THR A 128 30.06 14.92 -11.82
N LEU A 129 29.56 13.73 -11.47
CA LEU A 129 30.23 12.83 -10.54
C LEU A 129 31.57 12.31 -11.09
N ALA A 130 31.63 11.96 -12.38
CA ALA A 130 32.85 11.50 -13.03
C ALA A 130 33.93 12.58 -13.08
N ARG A 131 33.56 13.85 -13.32
CA ARG A 131 34.48 15.01 -13.25
C ARG A 131 35.08 15.17 -11.87
N LEU A 132 34.28 14.97 -10.81
CA LEU A 132 34.77 15.02 -9.42
C LEU A 132 35.75 13.87 -9.12
N LEU A 133 35.43 12.66 -9.58
CA LEU A 133 36.31 11.48 -9.43
C LEU A 133 37.65 11.63 -10.17
N ALA A 134 37.64 12.31 -11.32
CA ALA A 134 38.82 12.56 -12.13
C ALA A 134 39.60 13.84 -11.77
N ASP A 135 39.00 14.77 -11.00
CA ASP A 135 39.45 16.16 -10.85
C ASP A 135 39.74 16.83 -12.22
N ASP A 136 38.90 16.52 -13.21
CA ASP A 136 39.04 16.97 -14.60
C ASP A 136 37.68 17.39 -15.17
N ALA A 137 37.52 18.70 -15.40
CA ALA A 137 36.29 19.28 -15.95
C ALA A 137 36.02 18.93 -17.42
N THR A 138 37.01 18.39 -18.14
CA THR A 138 36.89 18.02 -19.56
C THR A 138 36.25 16.65 -19.76
N VAL A 139 36.14 15.85 -18.68
CA VAL A 139 35.41 14.57 -18.71
C VAL A 139 33.96 14.81 -19.13
N GLY A 140 33.50 14.01 -20.08
CA GLY A 140 32.13 14.03 -20.61
C GLY A 140 31.59 12.62 -20.80
N ALA A 141 30.39 12.49 -21.36
CA ALA A 141 29.68 11.21 -21.49
C ALA A 141 30.46 10.12 -22.25
N ALA A 142 31.41 10.50 -23.11
CA ALA A 142 32.31 9.55 -23.79
C ALA A 142 33.13 8.69 -22.82
N ALA A 143 33.37 9.16 -21.58
CA ALA A 143 34.08 8.41 -20.55
C ALA A 143 33.34 7.12 -20.16
N PHE A 144 32.01 7.04 -20.35
CA PHE A 144 31.19 5.88 -20.01
C PHE A 144 31.20 4.78 -21.06
N THR A 145 31.85 5.00 -22.21
CA THR A 145 31.99 3.98 -23.27
C THR A 145 33.12 2.98 -23.01
N ALA A 146 34.01 3.29 -22.07
CA ALA A 146 34.98 2.35 -21.53
C ALA A 146 34.39 1.63 -20.31
N ASP A 147 34.91 0.45 -20.00
CA ASP A 147 34.62 -0.21 -18.72
C ASP A 147 34.85 0.79 -17.58
N VAL A 148 33.78 1.08 -16.82
CA VAL A 148 33.81 2.05 -15.71
C VAL A 148 34.87 1.68 -14.68
N GLY A 149 35.21 0.40 -14.52
CA GLY A 149 36.30 -0.05 -13.67
C GLY A 149 37.67 0.43 -14.17
N VAL A 150 37.88 0.49 -15.49
CA VAL A 150 39.11 1.03 -16.09
C VAL A 150 39.19 2.54 -15.87
N PHE A 151 38.06 3.25 -16.03
CA PHE A 151 38.00 4.69 -15.71
C PHE A 151 38.35 4.94 -14.24
N LEU A 152 37.75 4.20 -13.32
CA LEU A 152 38.01 4.37 -11.88
C LEU A 152 39.46 4.04 -11.51
N ALA A 153 40.02 2.95 -12.06
CA ALA A 153 41.41 2.56 -11.82
C ALA A 153 42.42 3.60 -12.35
N ALA A 154 42.10 4.28 -13.46
CA ALA A 154 42.96 5.33 -14.01
C ALA A 154 42.96 6.63 -13.17
N HIS A 155 41.95 6.86 -12.33
CA HIS A 155 41.77 8.06 -11.50
C HIS A 155 41.87 7.77 -10.00
N GLU A 156 42.53 6.66 -9.64
CA GLU A 156 43.01 6.38 -8.29
C GLU A 156 44.44 6.94 -8.15
N PRO A 157 44.78 7.77 -7.14
CA PRO A 157 44.09 8.03 -5.87
C PRO A 157 43.65 9.49 -5.72
N VAL A 158 42.84 10.04 -6.64
CA VAL A 158 42.36 11.44 -6.54
C VAL A 158 41.66 11.66 -5.18
N ARG A 159 42.36 12.30 -4.23
CA ARG A 159 41.82 12.50 -2.88
C ARG A 159 40.82 13.64 -2.92
N ALA A 160 39.58 13.37 -2.49
CA ALA A 160 38.59 14.40 -2.30
C ALA A 160 39.12 15.44 -1.30
N ARG A 161 38.93 16.74 -1.59
CA ARG A 161 39.32 17.84 -0.71
C ARG A 161 38.13 18.23 0.16
N TRP A 162 38.39 18.59 1.42
CA TRP A 162 37.34 19.07 2.32
C TRP A 162 36.59 20.29 1.74
N ALA A 163 37.28 21.16 1.00
CA ALA A 163 36.68 22.30 0.32
C ALA A 163 35.59 21.90 -0.70
N ASP A 164 35.74 20.75 -1.34
CA ASP A 164 34.84 20.28 -2.41
C ASP A 164 33.70 19.40 -1.89
N ARG A 165 33.67 19.07 -0.58
CA ARG A 165 32.74 18.09 0.01
C ARG A 165 31.27 18.34 -0.35
N GLU A 166 30.86 19.61 -0.46
CA GLU A 166 29.49 19.98 -0.81
C GLU A 166 29.18 19.69 -2.28
N ALA A 167 30.16 19.78 -3.19
CA ALA A 167 30.00 19.39 -4.58
C ALA A 167 29.81 17.86 -4.71
N TRP A 168 30.61 17.08 -3.99
CA TRP A 168 30.45 15.61 -3.92
C TRP A 168 29.09 15.22 -3.35
N ARG A 169 28.71 15.82 -2.22
CA ARG A 169 27.41 15.60 -1.58
C ARG A 169 26.26 15.96 -2.52
N ALA A 170 26.32 17.11 -3.19
CA ALA A 170 25.25 17.55 -4.10
C ALA A 170 25.10 16.59 -5.30
N ALA A 171 26.20 16.16 -5.92
CA ALA A 171 26.17 15.21 -7.03
C ALA A 171 25.58 13.85 -6.61
N LEU A 172 25.97 13.34 -5.43
CA LEU A 172 25.41 12.11 -4.86
C LEU A 172 23.90 12.24 -4.59
N LEU A 173 23.46 13.33 -3.97
CA LEU A 173 22.03 13.55 -3.71
C LEU A 173 21.21 13.69 -5.00
N ALA A 174 21.76 14.30 -6.04
CA ALA A 174 21.11 14.39 -7.34
C ALA A 174 20.92 13.00 -7.98
N LEU A 175 21.93 12.12 -7.86
CA LEU A 175 21.83 10.74 -8.32
C LEU A 175 20.92 9.89 -7.43
N ALA A 176 20.87 10.13 -6.12
CA ALA A 176 19.96 9.44 -5.22
C ALA A 176 18.48 9.62 -5.62
N ALA A 177 18.12 10.73 -6.28
CA ALA A 177 16.78 10.97 -6.82
C ALA A 177 16.37 10.00 -7.95
N PHE A 178 17.32 9.23 -8.50
CA PHE A 178 17.06 8.18 -9.50
C PHE A 178 16.93 6.77 -8.87
N GLY A 179 16.70 6.70 -7.55
CA GLY A 179 16.54 5.41 -6.85
C GLY A 179 17.86 4.63 -6.79
N LEU A 180 18.95 5.33 -6.47
CA LEU A 180 20.30 4.77 -6.31
C LEU A 180 20.68 4.78 -4.82
N PRO A 181 20.52 3.68 -4.09
CA PRO A 181 20.87 3.62 -2.66
C PRO A 181 22.37 3.85 -2.41
N SER A 182 23.21 3.51 -3.39
CA SER A 182 24.65 3.73 -3.38
C SER A 182 25.04 5.21 -3.32
N ALA A 183 24.14 6.12 -3.68
CA ALA A 183 24.35 7.55 -3.70
C ALA A 183 23.98 8.25 -2.37
N ALA A 184 23.76 7.49 -1.30
CA ALA A 184 23.44 8.05 0.01
C ALA A 184 24.61 8.87 0.60
N PRO A 185 24.34 10.01 1.25
CA PRO A 185 25.38 10.80 1.91
C PRO A 185 25.92 10.08 3.16
N PRO A 186 27.05 10.53 3.74
CA PRO A 186 27.61 9.93 4.95
C PRO A 186 26.66 10.00 6.14
N ALA A 187 26.44 8.87 6.81
CA ALA A 187 25.65 8.79 8.04
C ALA A 187 26.47 9.10 9.31
N GLN A 188 27.81 9.11 9.21
CA GLN A 188 28.71 9.32 10.34
C GLN A 188 29.75 10.39 10.02
N TYR A 189 29.87 11.38 10.90
CA TYR A 189 30.79 12.51 10.77
C TYR A 189 31.87 12.44 11.84
N THR A 190 32.78 11.46 11.73
CA THR A 190 33.81 11.19 12.76
C THR A 190 35.08 12.03 12.56
N SER A 191 35.60 12.08 11.33
CA SER A 191 36.75 12.88 10.93
C SER A 191 36.61 13.35 9.48
N ARG A 192 37.37 14.38 9.09
CA ARG A 192 37.36 14.86 7.69
C ARG A 192 37.76 13.76 6.71
N GLU A 193 38.80 13.00 7.04
CA GLU A 193 39.30 11.92 6.19
C GLU A 193 38.24 10.82 6.01
N ALA A 194 37.57 10.39 7.08
CA ALA A 194 36.54 9.36 7.01
C ALA A 194 35.34 9.78 6.12
N VAL A 195 34.90 11.03 6.26
CA VAL A 195 33.82 11.59 5.43
C VAL A 195 34.22 11.66 3.97
N LEU A 196 35.44 12.13 3.66
CA LEU A 196 35.93 12.25 2.29
C LEU A 196 36.10 10.89 1.62
N THR A 197 36.60 9.89 2.35
CA THR A 197 36.66 8.50 1.87
C THR A 197 35.26 7.95 1.59
N THR A 198 34.31 8.15 2.50
CA THR A 198 32.92 7.70 2.32
C THR A 198 32.26 8.34 1.10
N LEU A 199 32.45 9.66 0.89
CA LEU A 199 31.93 10.36 -0.28
C LEU A 199 32.54 9.83 -1.59
N ARG A 200 33.86 9.56 -1.61
CA ARG A 200 34.53 8.99 -2.78
C ARG A 200 34.07 7.56 -3.06
N ASP A 201 33.98 6.73 -2.04
CA ASP A 201 33.58 5.32 -2.18
C ASP A 201 32.12 5.21 -2.65
N ALA A 202 31.23 6.05 -2.09
CA ALA A 202 29.84 6.18 -2.54
C ALA A 202 29.78 6.62 -4.00
N ALA A 203 30.58 7.61 -4.40
CA ALA A 203 30.63 8.10 -5.77
C ALA A 203 31.13 7.03 -6.77
N ALA A 204 32.21 6.32 -6.44
CA ALA A 204 32.72 5.25 -7.28
C ALA A 204 31.67 4.13 -7.44
N THR A 205 31.05 3.71 -6.34
CA THR A 205 29.99 2.69 -6.34
C THR A 205 28.77 3.14 -7.15
N THR A 206 28.33 4.39 -6.97
CA THR A 206 27.21 4.97 -7.72
C THR A 206 27.50 4.98 -9.21
N LEU A 207 28.71 5.36 -9.62
CA LEU A 207 29.08 5.39 -11.04
C LEU A 207 29.05 3.99 -11.68
N VAL A 208 29.49 2.96 -10.94
CA VAL A 208 29.41 1.55 -11.37
C VAL A 208 27.95 1.11 -11.60
N GLU A 209 27.01 1.62 -10.81
CA GLU A 209 25.58 1.30 -10.95
C GLU A 209 24.89 2.11 -12.07
N VAL A 210 25.26 3.38 -12.24
CA VAL A 210 24.62 4.31 -13.19
C VAL A 210 25.01 4.03 -14.65
N VAL A 211 26.27 3.71 -14.91
CA VAL A 211 26.77 3.52 -16.29
C VAL A 211 26.04 2.38 -17.02
N PRO A 212 25.80 1.19 -16.40
CA PRO A 212 24.95 0.16 -16.99
C PRO A 212 23.53 0.63 -17.29
N ARG A 213 22.87 1.34 -16.35
CA ARG A 213 21.52 1.88 -16.54
C ARG A 213 21.46 2.84 -17.74
N LEU A 214 22.44 3.73 -17.87
CA LEU A 214 22.56 4.67 -19.01
C LEU A 214 22.76 3.93 -20.34
N THR A 215 23.59 2.89 -20.34
CA THR A 215 23.92 2.10 -21.53
C THR A 215 22.69 1.30 -22.01
N GLU A 216 21.99 0.64 -21.09
CA GLU A 216 20.77 -0.11 -21.38
C GLU A 216 19.65 0.82 -21.86
N ALA A 217 19.44 1.95 -21.17
CA ALA A 217 18.45 2.96 -21.58
C ALA A 217 18.77 3.54 -22.98
N ALA A 218 20.04 3.81 -23.28
CA ALA A 218 20.45 4.29 -24.60
C ALA A 218 20.21 3.26 -25.70
N ALA A 219 20.56 1.99 -25.45
CA ALA A 219 20.32 0.89 -26.40
C ALA A 219 18.82 0.70 -26.68
N ALA A 220 17.99 0.74 -25.63
CA ALA A 220 16.54 0.61 -25.75
C ALA A 220 15.90 1.81 -26.48
N LEU A 221 16.42 3.03 -26.32
CA LEU A 221 15.96 4.21 -27.05
C LEU A 221 16.39 4.25 -28.52
N ALA A 222 17.41 3.47 -28.91
CA ALA A 222 17.83 3.33 -30.31
C ALA A 222 16.93 2.36 -31.11
N ALA A 223 16.20 1.49 -30.42
CA ALA A 223 15.22 0.59 -31.03
C ALA A 223 13.88 1.32 -31.29
N PRO A 224 12.97 0.76 -32.12
CA PRO A 224 11.63 1.31 -32.31
C PRO A 224 10.89 1.45 -30.97
N VAL A 225 10.51 2.69 -30.64
CA VAL A 225 9.87 3.01 -29.35
C VAL A 225 8.39 2.63 -29.37
N THR A 226 7.95 2.06 -28.26
CA THR A 226 6.55 1.73 -27.96
C THR A 226 6.25 2.20 -26.54
N VAL A 227 4.97 2.28 -26.17
CA VAL A 227 4.58 2.64 -24.78
C VAL A 227 5.21 1.67 -23.77
N ALA A 228 5.22 0.37 -24.07
CA ALA A 228 5.82 -0.64 -23.21
C ALA A 228 7.34 -0.50 -23.11
N SER A 229 8.04 -0.23 -24.22
CA SER A 229 9.49 -0.06 -24.19
C SER A 229 9.91 1.22 -23.46
N LEU A 230 9.18 2.33 -23.63
CA LEU A 230 9.42 3.58 -22.88
C LEU A 230 9.16 3.40 -21.38
N ALA A 231 8.10 2.67 -21.01
CA ALA A 231 7.87 2.33 -19.61
C ALA A 231 8.99 1.47 -19.02
N GLY A 232 9.51 0.50 -19.80
CA GLY A 232 10.68 -0.28 -19.44
C GLY A 232 11.93 0.58 -19.23
N ILE A 233 12.23 1.50 -20.15
CA ILE A 233 13.37 2.41 -20.04
C ILE A 233 13.28 3.27 -18.78
N MET A 234 12.10 3.80 -18.45
CA MET A 234 11.91 4.59 -17.22
C MET A 234 12.15 3.75 -15.97
N LYS A 235 11.79 2.45 -15.97
CA LYS A 235 12.14 1.53 -14.87
C LYS A 235 13.63 1.25 -14.81
N THR A 236 14.33 1.10 -15.93
CA THR A 236 15.79 1.00 -15.94
C THR A 236 16.44 2.25 -15.33
N ILE A 237 15.89 3.45 -15.58
CA ILE A 237 16.41 4.72 -15.05
C ILE A 237 16.13 4.86 -13.54
N PHE A 238 14.88 4.72 -13.12
CA PHE A 238 14.42 5.04 -11.76
C PHE A 238 14.29 3.83 -10.81
N GLY A 239 14.46 2.61 -11.33
CA GLY A 239 14.25 1.35 -10.62
C GLY A 239 12.93 0.65 -10.96
N ASP A 240 12.86 -0.66 -10.68
CA ASP A 240 11.74 -1.53 -11.08
C ASP A 240 10.37 -1.15 -10.50
N GLY A 241 10.39 -0.51 -9.32
CA GLY A 241 9.20 -0.02 -8.62
C GLY A 241 8.59 1.26 -9.23
N PHE A 242 9.23 1.87 -10.22
CA PHE A 242 8.75 3.12 -10.80
C PHE A 242 7.50 2.91 -11.67
N LEU A 243 6.40 3.55 -11.27
CA LEU A 243 5.13 3.52 -12.02
C LEU A 243 5.03 4.71 -12.97
N VAL A 244 5.06 4.43 -14.27
CA VAL A 244 4.92 5.45 -15.31
C VAL A 244 3.45 5.74 -15.57
N VAL A 245 3.03 6.99 -15.37
CA VAL A 245 1.69 7.47 -15.72
C VAL A 245 1.80 8.47 -16.89
N PRO A 246 1.51 8.04 -18.13
CA PRO A 246 1.53 8.91 -19.30
C PRO A 246 0.25 9.74 -19.40
N ASN A 247 0.32 10.83 -20.18
CA ASN A 247 -0.87 11.55 -20.62
C ASN A 247 -1.61 10.74 -21.69
N VAL A 248 -2.94 10.79 -21.67
CA VAL A 248 -3.80 9.97 -22.54
C VAL A 248 -4.86 10.85 -23.16
N THR A 249 -5.06 10.81 -24.47
CA THR A 249 -6.21 11.51 -25.08
C THR A 249 -7.43 10.59 -25.10
N LEU A 250 -8.54 11.02 -24.48
CA LEU A 250 -9.81 10.29 -24.55
C LEU A 250 -10.35 10.27 -25.98
N ARG A 251 -10.96 9.14 -26.36
CA ARG A 251 -11.63 8.99 -27.67
C ARG A 251 -13.10 9.43 -27.65
N ASN A 252 -13.70 9.42 -26.47
CA ASN A 252 -15.09 9.78 -26.20
C ASN A 252 -15.17 10.88 -25.15
N GLY A 253 -14.24 11.84 -25.17
CA GLY A 253 -14.15 12.90 -24.17
C GLY A 253 -15.47 13.66 -23.98
N ALA A 254 -16.17 14.00 -25.07
CA ALA A 254 -17.46 14.67 -24.99
C ALA A 254 -18.53 13.84 -24.25
N ASP A 255 -18.56 12.52 -24.45
CA ASP A 255 -19.50 11.63 -23.77
C ASP A 255 -19.17 11.51 -22.28
N VAL A 256 -17.87 11.41 -21.94
CA VAL A 256 -17.38 11.36 -20.55
C VAL A 256 -17.70 12.67 -19.82
N VAL A 257 -17.47 13.83 -20.45
CA VAL A 257 -17.84 15.16 -19.91
C VAL A 257 -19.35 15.21 -19.63
N SER A 258 -20.16 14.79 -20.60
CA SER A 258 -21.62 14.77 -20.48
C SER A 258 -22.08 13.85 -19.35
N ALA A 259 -21.46 12.67 -19.21
CA ALA A 259 -21.77 11.73 -18.14
C ALA A 259 -21.42 12.25 -16.74
N PHE A 260 -20.31 12.98 -16.57
CA PHE A 260 -19.99 13.62 -15.30
C PHE A 260 -20.93 14.77 -14.95
N ALA A 261 -21.40 15.52 -15.95
CA ALA A 261 -22.36 16.60 -15.75
C ALA A 261 -23.77 16.11 -15.32
N ALA A 262 -24.05 14.81 -15.43
CA ALA A 262 -25.31 14.23 -15.01
C ALA A 262 -25.43 14.05 -13.48
N GLU A 263 -24.30 14.09 -12.74
CA GLU A 263 -24.26 14.01 -11.26
C GLU A 263 -25.14 12.89 -10.67
N LEU A 264 -24.99 11.68 -11.20
CA LEU A 264 -25.89 10.53 -10.93
C LEU A 264 -25.85 9.99 -9.49
N ALA A 265 -24.89 10.41 -8.66
CA ALA A 265 -24.68 9.88 -7.33
C ALA A 265 -24.22 10.97 -6.36
N SER A 266 -24.75 10.93 -5.13
CA SER A 266 -24.26 11.78 -4.04
C SER A 266 -22.94 11.24 -3.48
N PRO A 267 -22.08 12.09 -2.88
CA PRO A 267 -20.83 11.64 -2.24
C PRO A 267 -21.06 10.49 -1.24
N ALA A 268 -22.09 10.59 -0.39
CA ALA A 268 -22.42 9.55 0.58
C ALA A 268 -22.79 8.19 -0.07
N THR A 269 -23.42 8.22 -1.25
CA THR A 269 -23.73 7.00 -2.01
C THR A 269 -22.46 6.35 -2.53
N ILE A 270 -21.51 7.15 -3.02
CA ILE A 270 -20.22 6.67 -3.54
C ILE A 270 -19.36 6.12 -2.41
N ASP A 271 -19.33 6.77 -1.24
CA ASP A 271 -18.61 6.28 -0.07
C ASP A 271 -19.18 4.93 0.40
N GLY A 272 -20.51 4.80 0.49
CA GLY A 272 -21.15 3.53 0.83
C GLY A 272 -20.82 2.40 -0.17
N TRP A 273 -20.80 2.72 -1.46
CA TRP A 273 -20.37 1.80 -2.51
C TRP A 273 -18.90 1.38 -2.33
N LEU A 274 -17.99 2.34 -2.09
CA LEU A 274 -16.57 2.05 -1.91
C LEU A 274 -16.33 1.14 -0.69
N GLN A 275 -17.02 1.39 0.43
CA GLN A 275 -16.93 0.53 1.62
C GLN A 275 -17.47 -0.88 1.35
N GLY A 276 -18.56 -1.00 0.59
CA GLY A 276 -19.08 -2.30 0.15
C GLY A 276 -18.11 -3.05 -0.74
N ALA A 277 -17.52 -2.36 -1.73
CA ALA A 277 -16.51 -2.93 -2.62
C ALA A 277 -15.23 -3.32 -1.86
N ALA A 278 -14.79 -2.51 -0.89
CA ALA A 278 -13.63 -2.78 -0.04
C ALA A 278 -13.75 -4.08 0.76
N ALA A 279 -14.97 -4.52 1.11
CA ALA A 279 -15.18 -5.78 1.83
C ALA A 279 -14.85 -7.03 1.00
N VAL A 280 -14.85 -6.91 -0.33
CA VAL A 280 -14.68 -8.06 -1.25
C VAL A 280 -13.56 -7.86 -2.29
N ARG A 281 -13.03 -6.64 -2.44
CA ARG A 281 -11.97 -6.32 -3.41
C ARG A 281 -10.81 -5.60 -2.73
N GLU A 282 -9.63 -6.20 -2.85
CA GLU A 282 -8.40 -5.73 -2.23
C GLU A 282 -7.97 -4.32 -2.72
N SER A 283 -8.06 -4.04 -4.02
CA SER A 283 -7.71 -2.72 -4.57
C SER A 283 -8.63 -1.60 -4.04
N ALA A 284 -9.94 -1.88 -3.91
CA ALA A 284 -10.89 -0.96 -3.29
C ALA A 284 -10.62 -0.78 -1.79
N ALA A 285 -10.23 -1.85 -1.09
CA ALA A 285 -9.84 -1.80 0.32
C ALA A 285 -8.60 -0.92 0.54
N HIS A 286 -7.59 -0.98 -0.34
CA HIS A 286 -6.43 -0.10 -0.26
C HIS A 286 -6.81 1.37 -0.44
N LEU A 287 -7.67 1.69 -1.41
CA LEU A 287 -8.14 3.06 -1.58
C LEU A 287 -8.93 3.56 -0.36
N ALA A 288 -9.85 2.74 0.17
CA ALA A 288 -10.61 3.06 1.36
C ALA A 288 -9.69 3.29 2.58
N ALA A 289 -8.64 2.48 2.74
CA ALA A 289 -7.64 2.65 3.78
C ALA A 289 -6.85 3.95 3.63
N VAL A 290 -6.41 4.30 2.40
CA VAL A 290 -5.73 5.58 2.12
C VAL A 290 -6.64 6.76 2.47
N MET A 291 -7.92 6.72 2.08
CA MET A 291 -8.88 7.78 2.40
C MET A 291 -9.09 7.92 3.92
N ALA A 292 -9.31 6.80 4.62
CA ALA A 292 -9.50 6.80 6.07
C ALA A 292 -8.26 7.31 6.83
N LEU A 293 -7.07 6.90 6.40
CA LEU A 293 -5.81 7.37 7.01
C LEU A 293 -5.54 8.84 6.70
N ALA A 294 -5.83 9.31 5.48
CA ALA A 294 -5.70 10.72 5.13
C ALA A 294 -6.66 11.61 5.96
N ASP A 295 -7.92 11.18 6.12
CA ASP A 295 -8.91 11.87 6.95
C ASP A 295 -8.51 11.89 8.44
N ALA A 296 -7.98 10.79 8.97
CA ALA A 296 -7.45 10.73 10.34
C ALA A 296 -6.27 11.71 10.57
N GLN A 297 -5.53 12.05 9.52
CA GLN A 297 -4.50 13.07 9.54
C GLN A 297 -5.03 14.50 9.31
N GLY A 298 -6.33 14.67 9.11
CA GLY A 298 -6.96 15.95 8.79
C GLY A 298 -6.63 16.46 7.39
N THR A 299 -6.24 15.56 6.49
CA THR A 299 -5.93 15.91 5.09
C THR A 299 -7.21 15.82 4.26
N PRO A 300 -7.56 16.86 3.48
CA PRO A 300 -8.69 16.78 2.57
C PRO A 300 -8.54 15.61 1.61
N THR A 301 -9.50 14.69 1.64
CA THR A 301 -9.53 13.53 0.73
C THR A 301 -10.11 13.94 -0.63
N PRO A 302 -9.64 13.32 -1.73
CA PRO A 302 -10.19 13.60 -3.05
C PRO A 302 -11.68 13.25 -3.11
N LEU A 303 -12.47 14.08 -3.80
CA LEU A 303 -13.88 13.81 -4.03
C LEU A 303 -14.02 12.84 -5.19
N ALA A 304 -14.94 11.88 -5.04
CA ALA A 304 -15.31 10.97 -6.11
C ALA A 304 -16.39 11.57 -7.00
N LYS A 305 -16.27 11.38 -8.31
CA LYS A 305 -17.31 11.65 -9.30
C LYS A 305 -17.62 10.38 -10.06
N VAL A 306 -18.90 10.23 -10.42
CA VAL A 306 -19.39 9.09 -11.19
C VAL A 306 -19.75 9.54 -12.60
N ALA A 307 -19.32 8.76 -13.59
CA ALA A 307 -19.83 8.81 -14.95
C ALA A 307 -20.42 7.45 -15.32
N GLN A 308 -21.58 7.44 -15.97
CA GLN A 308 -22.21 6.23 -16.49
C GLN A 308 -22.46 6.40 -17.99
N LEU A 309 -21.97 5.45 -18.78
CA LEU A 309 -22.06 5.48 -20.23
C LEU A 309 -22.86 4.27 -20.76
N PRO A 310 -23.69 4.45 -21.80
CA PRO A 310 -24.06 5.74 -22.42
C PRO A 310 -24.91 6.61 -21.49
N THR A 311 -24.83 7.93 -21.66
CA THR A 311 -25.66 8.88 -20.87
C THR A 311 -27.12 8.78 -21.30
N VAL A 312 -28.00 8.45 -20.35
CA VAL A 312 -29.46 8.42 -20.55
C VAL A 312 -30.11 9.42 -19.61
N ALA A 313 -31.03 10.24 -20.13
CA ALA A 313 -31.71 11.25 -19.32
C ALA A 313 -32.58 10.61 -18.24
N GLY A 314 -32.40 11.03 -16.99
CA GLY A 314 -33.13 10.49 -15.84
C GLY A 314 -32.67 9.10 -15.38
N ASP A 315 -31.51 8.63 -15.87
CA ASP A 315 -30.91 7.38 -15.40
C ASP A 315 -30.47 7.49 -13.93
N VAL A 316 -30.32 6.34 -13.27
CA VAL A 316 -29.76 6.25 -11.92
C VAL A 316 -28.40 5.56 -11.98
N TRP A 317 -27.51 5.90 -11.06
CA TRP A 317 -26.23 5.21 -10.99
C TRP A 317 -26.43 3.75 -10.57
N LEU A 318 -26.00 2.82 -11.43
CA LEU A 318 -26.18 1.38 -11.21
C LEU A 318 -25.27 0.79 -10.12
N GLY A 319 -24.23 1.52 -9.70
CA GLY A 319 -23.44 1.15 -8.52
C GLY A 319 -24.14 1.42 -7.18
N GLY A 320 -25.29 2.11 -7.21
CA GLY A 320 -26.12 2.39 -6.04
C GLY A 320 -27.31 1.45 -5.91
N ALA A 321 -28.44 2.00 -5.43
CA ALA A 321 -29.69 1.24 -5.33
C ALA A 321 -30.21 0.89 -6.73
N THR A 322 -30.35 -0.41 -7.02
CA THR A 322 -30.83 -0.88 -8.32
C THR A 322 -32.26 -0.38 -8.58
N PRO A 323 -32.55 0.21 -9.76
CA PRO A 323 -33.89 0.65 -10.09
C PRO A 323 -34.87 -0.54 -10.15
N PRO A 324 -36.13 -0.36 -9.70
CA PRO A 324 -37.11 -1.45 -9.64
C PRO A 324 -37.55 -1.96 -11.02
N SER A 325 -37.46 -1.13 -12.06
CA SER A 325 -37.83 -1.49 -13.44
C SER A 325 -37.04 -0.68 -14.46
N GLY A 326 -36.62 -1.31 -15.57
CA GLY A 326 -35.86 -0.65 -16.65
C GLY A 326 -34.41 -0.31 -16.26
N GLY A 327 -33.65 0.22 -17.22
CA GLY A 327 -32.30 0.78 -16.96
C GLY A 327 -31.19 -0.22 -16.62
N ARG A 328 -31.40 -1.53 -16.81
CA ARG A 328 -30.41 -2.60 -16.47
C ARG A 328 -29.60 -3.11 -17.67
N GLU A 329 -29.53 -2.32 -18.72
CA GLU A 329 -28.72 -2.64 -19.90
C GLU A 329 -27.22 -2.54 -19.56
N GLY A 330 -26.36 -3.05 -20.45
CA GLY A 330 -24.91 -2.88 -20.31
C GLY A 330 -24.54 -1.40 -20.17
N ARG A 331 -23.90 -1.07 -19.03
CA ARG A 331 -23.36 0.25 -18.74
C ARG A 331 -21.88 0.14 -18.40
N LEU A 332 -21.12 1.16 -18.78
CA LEU A 332 -19.79 1.40 -18.23
C LEU A 332 -19.96 2.42 -17.11
N SER A 333 -19.62 2.02 -15.87
CA SER A 333 -19.60 2.93 -14.74
C SER A 333 -18.17 3.26 -14.35
N LEU A 334 -17.83 4.54 -14.36
CA LEU A 334 -16.54 5.07 -13.98
C LEU A 334 -16.69 5.82 -12.66
N VAL A 335 -15.90 5.46 -11.66
CA VAL A 335 -15.76 6.21 -10.42
C VAL A 335 -14.36 6.80 -10.39
N ILE A 336 -14.25 8.12 -10.49
CA ILE A 336 -12.97 8.83 -10.56
C ILE A 336 -12.81 9.70 -9.32
N PHE A 337 -11.70 9.53 -8.62
CA PHE A 337 -11.30 10.34 -7.47
C PHE A 337 -10.39 11.46 -7.96
N VAL A 338 -10.76 12.72 -7.71
CA VAL A 338 -10.04 13.89 -8.21
C VAL A 338 -9.67 14.83 -7.06
N ALA A 339 -8.42 15.26 -7.04
CA ALA A 339 -7.98 16.36 -6.21
C ALA A 339 -8.34 17.70 -6.90
N GLY A 340 -9.57 18.16 -6.73
CA GLY A 340 -10.09 19.39 -7.34
C GLY A 340 -11.05 19.15 -8.51
N ASP A 341 -11.12 20.11 -9.43
CA ASP A 341 -12.02 20.02 -10.60
C ASP A 341 -11.42 19.16 -11.71
N LEU A 342 -12.22 18.23 -12.22
CA LEU A 342 -11.87 17.42 -13.39
C LEU A 342 -12.02 18.26 -14.65
N ASP A 343 -10.93 18.56 -15.35
CA ASP A 343 -11.00 19.00 -16.74
C ASP A 343 -11.35 17.80 -17.62
N ALA A 344 -12.64 17.51 -17.75
CA ALA A 344 -13.12 16.35 -18.49
C ALA A 344 -12.81 16.43 -20.00
N ALA A 345 -12.32 17.56 -20.52
CA ALA A 345 -11.92 17.73 -21.91
C ALA A 345 -10.51 17.20 -22.22
N SER A 346 -9.65 17.03 -21.21
CA SER A 346 -8.31 16.48 -21.37
C SER A 346 -8.17 15.27 -20.45
N ALA A 347 -8.04 14.06 -21.00
CA ALA A 347 -7.49 13.01 -20.14
C ALA A 347 -6.02 13.36 -19.90
N GLY A 348 -5.75 13.74 -18.66
CA GLY A 348 -4.40 13.87 -18.17
C GLY A 348 -3.79 12.50 -17.89
N ALA A 349 -2.83 12.51 -16.99
CA ALA A 349 -2.30 11.31 -16.37
C ALA A 349 -3.29 10.80 -15.30
N SER A 350 -3.84 9.60 -15.49
CA SER A 350 -4.77 8.96 -14.55
C SER A 350 -4.25 7.60 -14.08
N LEU A 351 -4.44 7.33 -12.79
CA LEU A 351 -4.12 6.07 -12.16
C LEU A 351 -5.37 5.17 -12.11
N PHE A 352 -5.25 3.96 -12.64
CA PHE A 352 -6.29 2.96 -12.66
C PHE A 352 -6.06 1.94 -11.54
N LEU A 353 -7.08 1.71 -10.71
CA LEU A 353 -6.96 0.91 -9.49
C LEU A 353 -7.58 -0.48 -9.59
N ASP A 354 -8.75 -0.61 -10.22
CA ASP A 354 -9.47 -1.88 -10.33
C ASP A 354 -10.52 -1.81 -11.45
N GLU A 355 -10.90 -2.98 -11.98
CA GLU A 355 -12.06 -3.18 -12.84
C GLU A 355 -12.73 -4.50 -12.52
N TRP A 356 -14.05 -4.51 -12.70
CA TRP A 356 -14.81 -5.74 -12.70
C TRP A 356 -16.08 -5.56 -13.54
N THR A 357 -16.57 -6.68 -14.05
CA THR A 357 -17.90 -6.77 -14.66
C THR A 357 -18.86 -7.29 -13.60
N GLU A 358 -20.00 -6.61 -13.45
CA GLU A 358 -21.06 -7.01 -12.54
C GLU A 358 -22.32 -7.34 -13.33
N ILE A 359 -23.01 -8.42 -12.93
CA ILE A 359 -24.28 -8.82 -13.53
C ILE A 359 -25.39 -8.36 -12.60
N ILE A 360 -26.23 -7.44 -13.08
CA ILE A 360 -27.43 -7.03 -12.35
C ILE A 360 -28.50 -8.11 -12.55
N PRO A 361 -28.92 -8.82 -11.49
CA PRO A 361 -29.93 -9.86 -11.62
C PRO A 361 -31.27 -9.28 -12.08
N SER A 362 -32.10 -10.09 -12.73
CA SER A 362 -33.48 -9.69 -13.05
C SER A 362 -34.28 -9.49 -11.77
N ALA A 363 -35.35 -8.68 -11.83
CA ALA A 363 -36.20 -8.44 -10.67
C ALA A 363 -36.89 -9.73 -10.18
N ALA A 364 -37.11 -10.68 -11.09
CA ALA A 364 -37.57 -12.02 -10.81
C ALA A 364 -36.75 -12.99 -11.66
N GLU A 365 -36.22 -14.04 -11.02
CA GLU A 365 -35.52 -15.13 -11.67
C GLU A 365 -36.28 -16.43 -11.40
N THR A 366 -36.50 -17.25 -12.44
CA THR A 366 -37.06 -18.59 -12.25
C THR A 366 -35.96 -19.49 -11.71
N THR A 367 -35.81 -19.52 -10.39
CA THR A 367 -34.84 -20.40 -9.71
C THR A 367 -35.40 -21.81 -9.55
N GLY A 368 -34.54 -22.81 -9.69
CA GLY A 368 -34.83 -24.19 -9.32
C GLY A 368 -34.02 -24.55 -8.09
N VAL A 369 -34.69 -24.80 -6.97
CA VAL A 369 -34.01 -25.31 -5.76
C VAL A 369 -33.95 -26.83 -5.88
N ALA A 370 -32.78 -27.36 -6.26
CA ALA A 370 -32.48 -28.78 -6.12
C ALA A 370 -31.93 -29.00 -4.71
N ILE A 371 -32.79 -29.41 -3.78
CA ILE A 371 -32.36 -29.85 -2.46
C ILE A 371 -31.78 -31.25 -2.64
N HIS A 372 -30.46 -31.38 -2.65
CA HIS A 372 -29.84 -32.65 -2.32
C HIS A 372 -30.01 -32.83 -0.80
N TYR A 373 -31.18 -33.33 -0.41
CA TYR A 373 -31.41 -33.77 0.94
C TYR A 373 -30.60 -35.05 1.12
N ASP A 374 -29.33 -34.86 1.48
CA ASP A 374 -28.53 -35.91 2.09
C ASP A 374 -29.14 -36.14 3.46
N GLN A 375 -30.13 -37.03 3.51
CA GLN A 375 -30.68 -37.48 4.78
C GLN A 375 -29.47 -37.92 5.61
N PRO A 376 -29.25 -37.39 6.83
CA PRO A 376 -28.08 -37.75 7.58
C PRO A 376 -28.02 -39.28 7.71
N ASP A 377 -26.97 -39.90 7.15
CA ASP A 377 -26.67 -41.33 7.36
C ASP A 377 -26.47 -41.64 8.85
N ALA A 378 -26.29 -40.61 9.67
CA ALA A 378 -26.39 -40.64 11.13
C ALA A 378 -27.56 -39.77 11.61
N THR A 379 -28.79 -40.29 11.55
CA THR A 379 -29.70 -40.00 12.66
C THR A 379 -29.11 -40.69 13.88
N PRO A 380 -28.76 -40.01 14.99
CA PRO A 380 -28.27 -40.72 16.16
C PRO A 380 -29.39 -41.68 16.58
N PRO A 381 -29.17 -43.01 16.50
CA PRO A 381 -30.20 -43.94 16.89
C PRO A 381 -30.37 -43.77 18.40
N GLN A 382 -31.47 -43.14 18.81
CA GLN A 382 -31.91 -43.03 20.20
C GLN A 382 -31.12 -42.04 21.09
N CYS A 383 -31.12 -40.74 20.78
CA CYS A 383 -30.76 -39.74 21.79
C CYS A 383 -31.88 -39.61 22.83
N LEU A 384 -31.60 -39.97 24.08
CA LEU A 384 -32.47 -39.75 25.24
C LEU A 384 -31.90 -38.61 26.09
N LEU A 385 -32.70 -37.57 26.34
CA LEU A 385 -32.36 -36.58 27.36
C LEU A 385 -32.73 -37.12 28.74
N LEU A 386 -31.74 -37.62 29.47
CA LEU A 386 -31.91 -38.06 30.85
C LEU A 386 -31.81 -36.86 31.80
N ALA A 387 -32.97 -36.36 32.24
CA ALA A 387 -33.01 -35.33 33.28
C ALA A 387 -32.73 -35.97 34.65
N VAL A 388 -31.72 -35.45 35.36
CA VAL A 388 -31.38 -35.85 36.74
C VAL A 388 -31.70 -34.68 37.66
N PRO A 389 -32.43 -34.88 38.78
CA PRO A 389 -32.79 -33.77 39.64
C PRO A 389 -31.52 -33.23 40.33
N PRO A 390 -31.34 -31.90 40.40
CA PRO A 390 -30.14 -31.30 40.99
C PRO A 390 -29.99 -31.67 42.48
N VAL A 391 -31.11 -31.97 43.16
CA VAL A 391 -31.14 -32.46 44.54
C VAL A 391 -32.11 -33.63 44.66
N ARG A 392 -31.67 -34.74 45.27
CA ARG A 392 -32.48 -35.95 45.48
C ARG A 392 -33.50 -35.74 46.60
N ARG A 393 -34.66 -35.17 46.26
CA ARG A 393 -35.76 -34.89 47.21
C ARG A 393 -36.88 -35.94 47.23
N GLY A 394 -36.75 -37.00 46.43
CA GLY A 394 -37.80 -38.04 46.26
C GLY A 394 -39.01 -37.61 45.41
N ARG A 395 -39.07 -36.34 45.00
CA ARG A 395 -40.07 -35.78 44.09
C ARG A 395 -39.44 -34.71 43.20
N TRP A 396 -39.95 -34.58 41.98
CA TRP A 396 -39.55 -33.51 41.06
C TRP A 396 -40.24 -32.20 41.40
N GLN A 397 -39.51 -31.09 41.24
CA GLN A 397 -40.10 -29.77 41.12
C GLN A 397 -40.15 -29.39 39.64
N PHE A 398 -41.26 -28.80 39.21
CA PHE A 398 -41.43 -28.43 37.81
C PHE A 398 -40.37 -27.44 37.33
N ALA A 399 -39.97 -26.49 38.19
CA ALA A 399 -38.92 -25.52 37.88
C ALA A 399 -37.57 -26.18 37.58
N ASP A 400 -37.18 -27.21 38.35
CA ASP A 400 -35.93 -27.95 38.14
C ASP A 400 -35.91 -28.61 36.75
N LEU A 401 -37.03 -29.18 36.30
CA LEU A 401 -37.14 -29.83 35.00
C LEU A 401 -37.07 -28.82 33.83
N VAL A 402 -37.75 -27.68 33.97
CA VAL A 402 -37.70 -26.60 32.97
C VAL A 402 -36.28 -26.05 32.86
N GLN A 403 -35.58 -25.87 33.98
CA GLN A 403 -34.21 -25.39 34.00
C GLN A 403 -33.26 -26.38 33.31
N THR A 404 -33.40 -27.70 33.56
CA THR A 404 -32.61 -28.74 32.87
C THR A 404 -32.80 -28.69 31.35
N LEU A 405 -34.02 -28.45 30.88
CA LEU A 405 -34.30 -28.29 29.44
C LEU A 405 -33.60 -27.05 28.87
N HIS A 406 -33.75 -25.88 29.50
CA HIS A 406 -33.08 -24.67 29.04
C HIS A 406 -31.56 -24.81 29.02
N GLU A 407 -30.97 -25.37 30.07
CA GLU A 407 -29.54 -25.62 30.14
C GLU A 407 -29.07 -26.58 29.05
N THR A 408 -29.84 -27.65 28.78
CA THR A 408 -29.53 -28.59 27.70
C THR A 408 -29.54 -27.90 26.33
N PHE A 409 -30.51 -27.02 26.07
CA PHE A 409 -30.58 -26.25 24.82
C PHE A 409 -29.41 -25.27 24.68
N GLU A 410 -29.04 -24.57 25.75
CA GLU A 410 -27.89 -23.66 25.71
C GLU A 410 -26.57 -24.43 25.50
N LEU A 411 -26.38 -25.58 26.15
CA LEU A 411 -25.23 -26.44 25.91
C LEU A 411 -25.21 -27.02 24.50
N ALA A 412 -26.37 -27.33 23.92
CA ALA A 412 -26.47 -27.77 22.53
C ALA A 412 -26.02 -26.67 21.57
N LYS A 413 -26.44 -25.42 21.78
CA LYS A 413 -25.98 -24.27 20.99
C LYS A 413 -24.47 -24.04 21.14
N ASN A 414 -23.95 -24.09 22.37
CA ASN A 414 -22.51 -23.91 22.60
C ASN A 414 -21.67 -25.00 21.89
N ARG A 415 -22.18 -26.23 21.80
CA ARG A 415 -21.53 -27.32 21.04
C ARG A 415 -21.55 -27.15 19.52
N THR A 416 -22.38 -26.24 18.99
CA THR A 416 -22.37 -25.91 17.54
C THR A 416 -21.30 -24.88 17.17
N VAL A 417 -20.57 -24.36 18.15
CA VAL A 417 -19.43 -23.47 17.93
C VAL A 417 -18.17 -24.30 17.67
N GLU A 418 -17.78 -24.39 16.40
CA GLU A 418 -16.54 -25.05 15.97
C GLU A 418 -15.32 -24.14 16.12
N LEU A 419 -14.13 -24.74 16.20
CA LEU A 419 -12.86 -24.03 16.37
C LEU A 419 -12.60 -23.03 15.22
N ASP A 420 -13.03 -23.35 14.00
CA ASP A 420 -12.86 -22.48 12.83
C ASP A 420 -13.64 -21.17 12.94
N HIS A 421 -14.75 -21.14 13.70
CA HIS A 421 -15.51 -19.91 13.93
C HIS A 421 -14.80 -18.92 14.87
N LEU A 422 -13.81 -19.38 15.63
CA LEU A 422 -13.09 -18.58 16.62
C LEU A 422 -11.65 -18.22 16.19
N ARG A 423 -11.17 -18.80 15.07
CA ARG A 423 -9.79 -18.59 14.56
C ARG A 423 -9.51 -17.16 14.10
N SER A 424 -10.52 -16.45 13.62
CA SER A 424 -10.40 -15.07 13.11
C SER A 424 -10.60 -14.00 14.19
N ASP A 425 -10.99 -14.40 15.41
CA ASP A 425 -11.21 -13.50 16.55
C ASP A 425 -9.98 -13.47 17.48
N VAL A 426 -9.85 -12.42 18.29
CA VAL A 426 -8.78 -12.24 19.27
C VAL A 426 -8.70 -13.41 20.26
N TYR A 427 -9.83 -14.09 20.50
CA TYR A 427 -9.93 -15.25 21.37
C TYR A 427 -9.30 -16.53 20.77
N GLY A 428 -9.08 -16.58 19.45
CA GLY A 428 -8.40 -17.69 18.77
C GLY A 428 -6.96 -17.90 19.25
N GLN A 429 -6.31 -16.85 19.76
CA GLN A 429 -4.93 -16.89 20.27
C GLN A 429 -4.83 -17.44 21.70
N ILE A 430 -5.93 -17.47 22.46
CA ILE A 430 -5.96 -17.80 23.90
C ILE A 430 -6.46 -19.23 24.15
N LEU A 431 -7.16 -19.84 23.18
CA LEU A 431 -7.78 -21.16 23.30
C LEU A 431 -6.83 -22.37 23.51
N PRO A 432 -5.55 -22.39 23.07
CA PRO A 432 -4.65 -23.51 23.38
C PRO A 432 -4.45 -23.74 24.90
N LEU A 433 -4.74 -22.74 25.74
CA LEU A 433 -4.64 -22.81 27.20
C LEU A 433 -5.88 -23.39 27.91
N ILE A 434 -7.02 -23.51 27.22
CA ILE A 434 -8.29 -23.96 27.81
C ILE A 434 -8.66 -25.38 27.36
N VAL A 435 -8.15 -25.84 26.20
CA VAL A 435 -8.43 -27.18 25.66
C VAL A 435 -7.49 -28.26 26.24
N GLY A 436 -6.42 -27.86 26.93
CA GLY A 436 -5.55 -28.79 27.67
C GLY A 436 -6.24 -29.26 28.94
N GLU A 437 -6.51 -30.56 29.04
CA GLU A 437 -7.00 -31.21 30.25
C GLU A 437 -5.99 -30.95 31.40
N LEU A 438 -6.32 -30.02 32.29
CA LEU A 438 -5.55 -29.72 33.49
C LEU A 438 -6.05 -30.66 34.60
N VAL A 439 -5.34 -31.76 34.83
CA VAL A 439 -5.60 -32.65 35.98
C VAL A 439 -5.26 -31.88 37.26
N PRO A 440 -6.22 -31.62 38.17
CA PRO A 440 -5.90 -30.86 39.38
C PRO A 440 -5.18 -31.74 40.40
N GLU A 441 -4.09 -31.19 40.93
CA GLU A 441 -3.36 -31.69 42.08
C GLU A 441 -4.26 -31.63 43.33
N LEU A 442 -4.35 -32.74 44.08
CA LEU A 442 -5.11 -32.89 45.32
C LEU A 442 -4.73 -31.81 46.35
N ILE A 443 -5.62 -30.85 46.62
CA ILE A 443 -5.49 -29.93 47.76
C ILE A 443 -6.57 -30.21 48.80
N SER A 444 -6.07 -30.61 49.96
CA SER A 444 -6.76 -30.82 51.21
C SER A 444 -7.51 -29.59 51.72
N SER A 445 -8.75 -29.82 52.15
CA SER A 445 -9.45 -29.13 53.24
C SER A 445 -9.31 -27.60 53.31
N GLN A 446 -10.23 -26.86 52.70
CA GLN A 446 -10.79 -25.64 53.29
C GLN A 446 -12.15 -25.29 52.66
N THR A 447 -13.08 -24.91 53.53
CA THR A 447 -14.50 -24.61 53.29
C THR A 447 -14.69 -23.35 52.45
N ALA A 448 -15.31 -23.48 51.28
CA ALA A 448 -15.82 -22.36 50.49
C ALA A 448 -17.27 -22.03 50.89
N ALA A 449 -17.56 -20.73 51.01
CA ALA A 449 -18.85 -20.16 51.35
C ALA A 449 -19.74 -19.98 50.10
N ASP A 450 -21.04 -19.81 50.36
CA ASP A 450 -22.17 -19.69 49.43
C ASP A 450 -21.91 -18.73 48.25
N GLY A 451 -21.94 -19.24 47.02
CA GLY A 451 -21.89 -18.43 45.79
C GLY A 451 -21.18 -19.02 44.57
N ASP A 452 -20.26 -19.98 44.73
CA ASP A 452 -19.48 -20.50 43.60
C ASP A 452 -20.17 -21.65 42.86
N ARG A 453 -20.44 -21.44 41.57
CA ARG A 453 -20.81 -22.50 40.63
C ARG A 453 -19.55 -23.29 40.26
N VAL A 454 -19.34 -24.44 40.89
CA VAL A 454 -18.40 -25.46 40.44
C VAL A 454 -19.06 -26.31 39.36
N ILE A 455 -18.45 -26.36 38.18
CA ILE A 455 -18.83 -27.24 37.07
C ILE A 455 -18.17 -28.61 37.27
N LEU A 456 -19.02 -29.61 37.50
CA LEU A 456 -18.92 -31.08 37.36
C LEU A 456 -17.56 -31.79 37.61
N ASP A 457 -17.45 -32.40 38.79
CA ASP A 457 -16.72 -33.65 39.01
C ASP A 457 -17.73 -34.81 39.16
N PHE A 458 -17.52 -35.91 38.43
CA PHE A 458 -18.28 -37.17 38.52
C PHE A 458 -17.47 -38.32 39.17
N ALA A 459 -16.39 -38.03 39.87
CA ALA A 459 -15.68 -39.03 40.67
C ALA A 459 -16.08 -38.87 42.14
N HIS A 460 -17.13 -39.56 42.59
CA HIS A 460 -17.24 -40.17 43.93
C HIS A 460 -18.57 -40.96 44.02
N ASN A 461 -18.55 -42.18 43.49
CA ASN A 461 -19.33 -43.29 44.02
C ASN A 461 -18.39 -44.50 44.04
N ASN A 462 -17.45 -44.46 44.98
CA ASN A 462 -16.76 -45.65 45.46
C ASN A 462 -17.70 -46.39 46.43
N PRO A 463 -17.62 -47.71 46.59
CA PRO A 463 -17.61 -48.28 47.92
C PRO A 463 -16.30 -47.97 48.66
#